data_AF-A0AAV3SVH0-F1
#
_entry.id   AF-A0AAV3SVH0-F1
#
_cell.length_a   1.000
_cell.length_b   1.000
_cell.length_c   1.000
_cell.angle_alpha   90.00
_cell.angle_beta   90.00
_cell.angle_gamma   90.00
#
_symmetry.space_group_name_H-M   'P 1'
#
loop_
_entity.id
_entity.type
_entity.pdbx_description
1 polymer ?
#
loop_
_entity_poly.entity_id
_entity_poly.type
_entity_poly.pdbx_seq_one_letter_code
_entity_poly.pdbx_strand_id
1 'polypeptide(L)' 'MGSSDPRSVDPSDVEPVGATIAVAFTGAAIGLAGAAVSFVAPDFGLTLIGVGVVIALVSPIAYVRMKRLRGE' A
#
# COMPACT_ATOMS: atom_id res chain seq x y z
N MET A 1 -35.86 12.04 -3.56
CA MET A 1 -35.43 10.86 -2.77
C MET A 1 -34.48 10.05 -3.64
N GLY A 2 -33.20 10.02 -3.30
CA GLY A 2 -32.22 9.13 -3.93
C GLY A 2 -32.37 7.72 -3.35
N SER A 3 -32.44 6.72 -4.23
CA SER A 3 -32.44 5.31 -3.83
C SER A 3 -31.09 4.98 -3.21
N SER A 4 -31.05 4.77 -1.89
CA SER A 4 -29.91 4.17 -1.20
C SER A 4 -29.88 2.68 -1.56
N ASP A 5 -29.43 2.33 -2.76
CA ASP A 5 -29.11 0.94 -3.09
C ASP A 5 -27.81 0.59 -2.33
N PRO A 6 -27.84 -0.33 -1.35
CA PRO A 6 -26.65 -0.72 -0.59
C PRO A 6 -25.55 -1.36 -1.45
N ARG A 7 -25.79 -1.57 -2.76
CA ARG A 7 -24.80 -2.04 -3.73
C ARG A 7 -24.22 -0.93 -4.62
N SER A 8 -24.64 0.33 -4.49
CA SER A 8 -24.06 1.43 -5.23
C SER A 8 -22.71 1.82 -4.60
N VAL A 9 -21.62 1.26 -5.13
CA VAL A 9 -20.26 1.71 -4.80
C VAL A 9 -19.97 2.93 -5.65
N ASP A 10 -19.71 4.08 -5.03
CA ASP A 10 -19.24 5.27 -5.74
C ASP A 10 -17.83 4.97 -6.27
N PRO A 11 -17.56 5.09 -7.59
CA PRO A 11 -16.23 4.88 -8.17
C PRO A 11 -15.14 5.71 -7.48
N SER A 12 -15.53 6.88 -6.96
CA SER A 12 -14.67 7.81 -6.23
C SER A 12 -14.12 7.23 -4.92
N ASP A 13 -14.79 6.22 -4.35
CA ASP A 13 -14.35 5.53 -3.11
C ASP A 13 -13.36 4.39 -3.41
N VAL A 14 -13.31 3.90 -4.64
CA VAL A 14 -12.42 2.79 -5.07
C VAL A 14 -11.05 3.31 -5.48
N GLU A 15 -10.98 4.50 -6.06
CA GLU A 15 -9.74 5.16 -6.49
C GLU A 15 -8.69 5.28 -5.36
N PRO A 16 -9.06 5.72 -4.13
CA PRO A 16 -8.13 5.80 -3.00
C PRO A 16 -7.64 4.42 -2.54
N VAL A 17 -8.54 3.43 -2.48
CA VAL A 17 -8.20 2.05 -2.08
C VAL A 17 -7.24 1.42 -3.10
N GLY A 18 -7.53 1.58 -4.40
CA GLY A 18 -6.69 1.08 -5.49
C GLY A 18 -5.28 1.68 -5.46
N ALA A 19 -5.16 2.99 -5.22
CA ALA A 19 -3.87 3.65 -5.09
C ALA A 19 -3.06 3.10 -3.90
N THR A 20 -3.73 2.84 -2.78
CA THR A 20 -3.08 2.29 -1.58
C THR A 20 -2.51 0.88 -1.82
N ILE A 21 -3.27 0.04 -2.53
CA ILE A 21 -2.86 -1.31 -2.93
C ILE A 21 -1.67 -1.27 -3.89
N ALA A 22 -1.72 -0.40 -4.91
CA ALA A 22 -0.64 -0.25 -5.88
C ALA A 22 0.69 0.15 -5.20
N VAL A 23 0.63 1.07 -4.22
CA VAL A 23 1.82 1.47 -3.44
C VAL A 23 2.33 0.31 -2.59
N ALA A 24 1.44 -0.43 -1.93
CA ALA A 24 1.82 -1.61 -1.15
C ALA A 24 2.54 -2.66 -2.01
N PHE A 25 2.01 -2.94 -3.21
CA PHE A 25 2.62 -3.84 -4.18
C PHE A 25 3.98 -3.37 -4.68
N THR A 26 4.13 -2.06 -4.89
CA THR A 26 5.41 -1.46 -5.30
C THR A 26 6.46 -1.65 -4.21
N GLY A 27 6.11 -1.40 -2.94
CA GLY A 27 6.99 -1.68 -1.81
C GLY A 27 7.40 -3.16 -1.72
N ALA A 28 6.45 -4.08 -1.94
CA ALA A 28 6.72 -5.51 -1.98
C ALA A 28 7.67 -5.90 -3.13
N ALA A 29 7.49 -5.32 -4.32
CA ALA A 29 8.35 -5.57 -5.47
C ALA A 29 9.79 -5.07 -5.22
N ILE A 30 9.94 -3.90 -4.60
CA ILE A 30 11.24 -3.35 -4.17
C ILE A 30 11.89 -4.28 -3.15
N GLY A 31 11.12 -4.78 -2.17
CA GLY A 31 11.63 -5.71 -1.16
C GLY A 31 12.09 -7.04 -1.78
N LEU A 32 11.34 -7.58 -2.73
CA LEU A 32 11.68 -8.81 -3.45
C LEU A 32 12.93 -8.62 -4.32
N ALA A 33 13.04 -7.50 -5.03
CA ALA A 33 14.25 -7.15 -5.77
C ALA A 33 15.46 -7.00 -4.82
N GLY A 34 15.27 -6.37 -3.66
CA GLY A 34 16.28 -6.30 -2.60
C GLY A 34 16.78 -7.68 -2.17
N ALA A 35 15.85 -8.61 -1.93
CA ALA A 35 16.19 -9.98 -1.58
C ALA A 35 17.01 -10.70 -2.66
N ALA A 36 16.69 -10.48 -3.94
CA ALA A 36 17.49 -11.00 -5.05
C ALA A 36 18.89 -10.37 -5.11
N VAL A 37 19.01 -9.07 -4.82
CA VAL A 37 20.30 -8.35 -4.84
C VAL A 37 21.17 -8.73 -3.63
N SER A 38 20.59 -9.14 -2.50
CA SER A 38 21.33 -9.57 -1.31
C SER A 38 22.30 -10.73 -1.56
N PHE A 39 22.09 -11.54 -2.61
CA PHE A 39 23.00 -12.63 -2.97
C PHE A 39 24.38 -12.16 -3.49
N VAL A 40 24.46 -10.94 -4.01
CA VAL A 40 25.69 -10.35 -4.57
C VAL A 40 26.16 -9.10 -3.82
N ALA A 41 25.23 -8.36 -3.22
CA ALA A 41 25.52 -7.17 -2.41
C ALA A 41 24.66 -7.18 -1.13
N PRO A 42 25.08 -7.89 -0.07
CA PRO A 42 24.25 -8.17 1.10
C PRO A 42 23.73 -6.92 1.80
N ASP A 43 24.60 -5.94 2.08
CA ASP A 43 24.24 -4.72 2.79
C ASP A 43 23.25 -3.86 2.00
N PHE A 44 23.45 -3.78 0.69
CA PHE A 44 22.56 -3.04 -0.21
C PHE A 44 21.21 -3.73 -0.38
N GLY A 45 21.21 -5.06 -0.54
CA GLY A 45 19.99 -5.85 -0.63
C GLY A 45 19.15 -5.79 0.66
N LEU A 46 19.79 -5.88 1.84
CA LEU A 46 19.14 -5.69 3.15
C LEU A 46 18.51 -4.29 3.26
N THR A 47 19.20 -3.26 2.77
CA THR A 47 18.67 -1.90 2.76
C THR A 47 17.44 -1.79 1.85
N LEU A 48 17.46 -2.38 0.65
CA LEU A 48 16.30 -2.41 -0.24
C LEU A 48 15.11 -3.14 0.37
N ILE A 49 15.35 -4.27 1.06
CA ILE A 49 14.29 -4.99 1.78
C ILE A 49 13.64 -4.07 2.82
N GLY A 50 14.45 -3.40 3.64
CA GLY A 50 13.96 -2.46 4.65
C GLY A 50 13.13 -1.34 4.03
N VAL A 51 13.62 -0.71 2.96
CA VAL A 51 12.91 0.35 2.23
C VAL A 51 11.59 -0.17 1.64
N GLY A 52 11.60 -1.35 1.00
CA GLY A 52 10.41 -1.96 0.42
C GLY A 52 9.32 -2.23 1.47
N VAL A 53 9.72 -2.73 2.65
CA VAL A 53 8.80 -2.95 3.78
C VAL A 53 8.21 -1.63 4.29
N VAL A 54 9.04 -0.59 4.45
CA VAL A 54 8.57 0.73 4.90
C VAL A 54 7.55 1.30 3.91
N ILE A 55 7.86 1.27 2.61
CA ILE A 55 6.94 1.74 1.56
C ILE A 55 5.64 0.94 1.58
N ALA A 56 5.75 -0.38 1.70
CA ALA A 56 4.59 -1.27 1.67
C ALA A 56 3.62 -1.02 2.83
N LEU A 57 4.12 -0.62 4.01
CA LEU A 57 3.34 -0.45 5.23
C LEU A 57 2.87 0.98 5.46
N VAL A 58 3.66 2.01 5.12
CA VAL A 58 3.31 3.41 5.42
C VAL A 58 2.03 3.86 4.72
N SER A 59 1.81 3.44 3.47
CA SER A 59 0.65 3.87 2.68
C SER A 59 -0.68 3.28 3.18
N PRO A 60 -0.80 1.95 3.41
CA PRO A 60 -2.00 1.37 4.05
C PRO A 60 -2.27 1.91 5.45
N ILE A 61 -1.22 2.11 6.25
CA ILE A 61 -1.38 2.60 7.62
C ILE A 61 -1.91 4.04 7.62
N ALA A 62 -1.40 4.90 6.74
CA ALA A 62 -1.90 6.27 6.60
C ALA A 62 -3.37 6.29 6.17
N TYR A 63 -3.76 5.45 5.20
CA TYR A 63 -5.14 5.33 4.74
C TYR A 63 -6.09 4.83 5.83
N VAL A 64 -5.74 3.73 6.51
CA VAL A 64 -6.53 3.17 7.63
C VAL A 64 -6.67 4.18 8.77
N ARG A 65 -5.61 4.94 9.05
CA ARG A 65 -5.64 5.96 10.10
C ARG A 65 -6.52 7.15 9.73
N MET A 66 -6.48 7.63 8.48
CA MET A 66 -7.39 8.66 7.99
C MET A 66 -8.85 8.19 8.02
N LYS A 67 -9.12 6.95 7.59
CA LYS A 67 -10.46 6.35 7.67
C LYS A 67 -10.99 6.31 9.12
N ARG A 68 -10.16 5.85 10.06
CA ARG A 68 -10.51 5.87 11.51
C ARG A 68 -10.81 7.26 12.05
N LEU A 69 -10.07 8.29 11.60
CA LEU A 69 -10.28 9.68 12.04
C LEU A 69 -11.56 10.30 11.45
N ARG A 70 -12.02 9.80 10.29
CA ARG A 70 -13.29 10.22 9.66
C ARG A 70 -14.54 9.55 10.25
N GLY A 71 -14.39 8.53 11.10
CA GLY A 71 -15.50 7.85 11.77
C GLY A 71 -16.30 6.88 10.89
N GLU A 72 -15.72 6.45 9.75
CA GLU A 72 -16.25 5.44 8.83
C GLU A 72 -15.75 4.02 9.14
#